data_AF-A0AAV9FTK4-F1
#
_entry.id   AF-A0AAV9FTK4-F1
#
_cell.length_a   1.000
_cell.length_b   1.000
_cell.length_c   1.000
_cell.angle_alpha   90.00
_cell.angle_beta   90.00
_cell.angle_gamma   90.00
#
_symmetry.space_group_name_H-M   'P 1'
#
loop_
_entity.id
_entity.type
_entity.pdbx_description
1 polymer ?
#
loop_
_entity_poly.entity_id
_entity_poly.type
_entity_poly.pdbx_seq_one_letter_code
_entity_poly.pdbx_strand_id
1 'polypeptide(L)'
;MTKRKTSRRKRSNSTKYSSDIGQTQKPRMPYISSFENPFSGLSESEIKEVISEVRDKAIQSIKDSTLALYKIIKTNDPLIILAIISYYTLNVDLGEKEVQSRGYFEGFGQPHVELFQALILKIKKNEWGSKLGLPGTTQETLDNLNILVSSFSFVRMNSNSSELTEMEKEIIEFQESIRNHTTYIRNCGYFSQVKRLILELYSPFEITVKSKYGFQLKTLSVYSIN
;
A
#
# COMPACT_ATOMS: atom_id res chain seq x y z
N MET A 1 -30.45 -49.46 51.43
CA MET A 1 -30.92 -48.72 50.24
C MET A 1 -30.11 -47.44 50.08
N THR A 2 -29.57 -47.23 48.87
CA THR A 2 -29.14 -45.95 48.27
C THR A 2 -28.16 -45.03 49.03
N LYS A 3 -26.84 -45.33 48.93
CA LYS A 3 -25.77 -44.34 49.17
C LYS A 3 -25.68 -43.38 47.97
N ARG A 4 -26.12 -42.14 48.19
CA ARG A 4 -26.13 -41.03 47.22
C ARG A 4 -24.73 -40.41 47.12
N LYS A 5 -24.15 -40.42 45.92
CA LYS A 5 -22.83 -39.86 45.60
C LYS A 5 -22.85 -38.33 45.75
N THR A 6 -22.08 -37.78 46.69
CA THR A 6 -21.80 -36.35 46.78
C THR A 6 -20.57 -36.01 45.94
N SER A 7 -20.81 -35.24 44.89
CA SER A 7 -19.84 -34.61 44.00
C SER A 7 -18.89 -33.69 44.79
N ARG A 8 -17.63 -34.10 44.95
CA ARG A 8 -16.52 -33.21 45.32
C ARG A 8 -15.90 -32.67 44.03
N ARG A 9 -16.21 -31.41 43.71
CA ARG A 9 -15.52 -30.60 42.69
C ARG A 9 -14.00 -30.66 42.97
N LYS A 10 -13.25 -31.34 42.10
CA LYS A 10 -11.79 -31.22 42.02
C LYS A 10 -11.47 -29.78 41.61
N ARG A 11 -10.69 -29.07 42.44
CA ARG A 11 -9.95 -27.87 42.04
C ARG A 11 -9.03 -28.28 40.90
N SER A 12 -9.34 -27.85 39.68
CA SER A 12 -8.39 -27.91 38.56
C SER A 12 -7.47 -26.70 38.68
N ASN A 13 -6.17 -26.99 38.73
CA ASN A 13 -5.10 -26.02 38.75
C ASN A 13 -5.32 -24.93 37.68
N SER A 14 -5.19 -23.68 38.09
CA SER A 14 -5.11 -22.54 37.19
C SER A 14 -3.92 -22.76 36.24
N THR A 15 -4.20 -23.09 34.99
CA THR A 15 -3.23 -23.01 33.92
C THR A 15 -2.82 -21.54 33.83
N LYS A 16 -1.62 -21.23 34.30
CA LYS A 16 -0.95 -19.96 34.02
C LYS A 16 -0.88 -19.84 32.50
N TYR A 17 -1.77 -19.04 31.91
CA TYR A 17 -1.53 -18.49 30.59
C TYR A 17 -0.26 -17.64 30.73
N SER A 18 0.84 -18.17 30.21
CA SER A 18 2.05 -17.41 29.95
C SER A 18 1.66 -16.31 28.97
N SER A 19 1.41 -15.13 29.52
CA SER A 19 1.45 -13.89 28.77
C SER A 19 2.89 -13.72 28.27
N ASP A 20 3.18 -14.21 27.07
CA ASP A 20 4.33 -13.77 26.27
C ASP A 20 4.06 -12.33 25.82
N ILE A 21 4.06 -11.43 26.80
CA ILE A 21 4.05 -9.99 26.63
C ILE A 21 5.50 -9.56 26.79
N GLY A 22 6.07 -9.04 25.72
CA GLY A 22 7.34 -8.32 25.77
C GLY A 22 8.57 -9.15 25.47
N GLN A 23 8.61 -9.84 24.33
CA GLN A 23 9.87 -9.79 23.59
C GLN A 23 9.98 -8.38 23.04
N THR A 24 10.64 -7.49 23.79
CA THR A 24 11.33 -6.34 23.21
C THR A 24 12.19 -6.92 22.11
N GLN A 25 11.73 -6.86 20.86
CA GLN A 25 12.57 -7.22 19.73
C GLN A 25 13.77 -6.29 19.85
N LYS A 26 14.92 -6.84 20.24
CA LYS A 26 16.19 -6.13 20.13
C LYS A 26 16.19 -5.52 18.73
N PRO A 27 16.58 -4.24 18.56
CA PRO A 27 16.66 -3.63 17.24
C PRO A 27 17.39 -4.62 16.34
N ARG A 28 16.71 -5.11 15.29
CA ARG A 28 17.29 -6.09 14.39
C ARG A 28 18.54 -5.42 13.82
N MET A 29 19.70 -5.85 14.29
CA MET A 29 20.98 -5.42 13.72
C MET A 29 20.87 -5.67 12.22
N PRO A 30 21.24 -4.70 11.36
CA PRO A 30 21.20 -4.90 9.92
C PRO A 30 22.04 -6.14 9.61
N TYR A 31 21.35 -7.21 9.21
CA TYR A 31 21.97 -8.45 8.77
C TYR A 31 22.10 -8.35 7.25
N ILE A 32 23.32 -8.43 6.77
CA ILE A 32 23.59 -8.59 5.34
C ILE A 32 23.16 -10.01 4.98
N SER A 33 21.98 -10.15 4.38
CA SER A 33 21.60 -11.41 3.76
C SER A 33 22.35 -11.54 2.44
N SER A 34 23.19 -12.57 2.30
CA SER A 34 23.66 -12.99 0.98
C SER A 34 22.44 -13.50 0.21
N PHE A 35 21.97 -12.72 -0.75
CA PHE A 35 20.99 -13.20 -1.72
C PHE A 35 21.78 -13.95 -2.80
N GLU A 36 21.48 -15.22 -3.01
CA GLU A 36 22.05 -15.95 -4.14
C GLU A 36 21.59 -15.28 -5.43
N ASN A 37 22.53 -15.01 -6.35
CA ASN A 37 22.17 -14.43 -7.65
C ASN A 37 21.18 -15.39 -8.34
N PRO A 38 19.94 -14.97 -8.64
CA PRO A 38 18.94 -15.84 -9.25
C PRO A 38 19.30 -16.22 -10.69
N PHE A 39 20.30 -15.54 -11.28
CA PHE A 39 20.87 -15.84 -12.59
C PHE A 39 22.17 -16.65 -12.50
N SER A 40 22.55 -17.13 -11.31
CA SER A 40 23.73 -17.98 -11.16
C SER A 40 23.56 -19.27 -11.98
N GLY A 41 24.52 -19.53 -12.87
CA GLY A 41 24.50 -20.69 -13.77
C GLY A 41 23.86 -20.47 -15.15
N LEU A 42 23.35 -19.27 -15.45
CA LEU A 42 22.85 -18.90 -16.78
C LEU A 42 23.92 -18.19 -17.61
N SER A 43 23.92 -18.43 -18.91
CA SER A 43 24.69 -17.66 -19.90
C SER A 43 24.09 -16.27 -20.11
N GLU A 44 24.89 -15.34 -20.64
CA GLU A 44 24.39 -13.99 -20.96
C GLU A 44 23.19 -14.00 -21.90
N SER A 45 23.17 -14.92 -22.88
CA SER A 45 22.02 -15.09 -23.79
C SER A 45 20.76 -15.53 -23.07
N GLU A 46 20.87 -16.48 -22.14
CA GLU A 46 19.73 -16.96 -21.35
C GLU A 46 19.21 -15.87 -20.39
N ILE A 47 20.11 -15.08 -19.81
CA ILE A 47 19.73 -13.93 -18.97
C ILE A 47 18.95 -12.90 -19.80
N LYS A 48 19.42 -12.58 -21.01
CA LYS A 48 18.71 -11.65 -21.92
C LYS A 48 17.31 -12.16 -22.28
N GLU A 49 17.18 -13.46 -22.56
CA GLU A 49 15.91 -14.09 -22.88
C GLU A 49 14.93 -14.02 -21.71
N VAL A 50 15.38 -14.39 -20.50
CA VAL A 50 14.56 -14.30 -19.28
C VAL A 50 14.14 -12.86 -18.99
N ILE A 51 15.05 -11.88 -19.12
CA ILE A 51 14.72 -10.46 -18.93
C ILE A 51 13.69 -10.01 -19.96
N SER A 52 13.83 -10.42 -21.22
CA SER A 52 12.86 -10.09 -22.28
C SER A 52 11.49 -10.69 -21.99
N GLU A 53 11.42 -11.95 -21.55
CA GLU A 53 10.16 -12.62 -21.22
C GLU A 53 9.46 -11.95 -20.04
N VAL A 54 10.20 -11.64 -18.97
CA VAL A 54 9.68 -10.90 -17.80
C VAL A 54 9.13 -9.54 -18.22
N ARG A 55 9.85 -8.83 -19.09
CA ARG A 55 9.43 -7.54 -19.63
C ARG A 55 8.15 -7.66 -20.45
N ASP A 56 8.06 -8.63 -21.36
CA ASP A 56 6.89 -8.83 -22.22
C ASP A 56 5.66 -9.22 -21.39
N LYS A 57 5.83 -10.09 -20.39
CA LYS A 57 4.78 -10.45 -19.46
C LYS A 57 4.30 -9.25 -18.63
N ALA A 58 5.22 -8.38 -18.20
CA ALA A 58 4.87 -7.15 -17.48
C ALA A 58 4.10 -6.17 -18.38
N ILE A 59 4.52 -6.00 -19.65
CA ILE A 59 3.79 -5.18 -20.63
C ILE A 59 2.37 -5.71 -20.83
N GLN A 60 2.22 -7.03 -20.95
CA GLN A 60 0.92 -7.66 -21.12
C GLN A 60 0.04 -7.45 -19.88
N SER A 61 0.59 -7.68 -18.68
CA SER A 61 -0.11 -7.46 -17.41
C SER A 61 -0.58 -6.00 -17.26
N ILE A 62 0.24 -5.04 -17.68
CA ILE A 62 -0.14 -3.62 -17.67
C ILE A 62 -1.33 -3.35 -18.60
N LYS A 63 -1.32 -3.90 -19.82
CA LYS A 63 -2.43 -3.75 -20.77
C LYS A 63 -3.72 -4.31 -20.18
N ASP A 64 -3.65 -5.53 -19.67
CA ASP A 64 -4.82 -6.24 -19.15
C ASP A 64 -5.40 -5.54 -17.91
N SER A 65 -4.56 -5.15 -16.96
CA SER A 65 -5.00 -4.41 -15.77
C SER A 65 -5.53 -3.02 -16.10
N THR A 66 -4.96 -2.33 -17.09
CA THR A 66 -5.49 -1.03 -17.54
C THR A 66 -6.89 -1.19 -18.15
N LEU A 67 -7.09 -2.22 -18.99
CA LEU A 67 -8.39 -2.52 -19.58
C LEU A 67 -9.43 -2.90 -18.52
N ALA A 68 -9.05 -3.71 -17.53
CA ALA A 68 -9.92 -4.06 -16.41
C ALA A 68 -10.34 -2.82 -15.62
N LEU A 69 -9.40 -1.93 -15.29
CA LEU A 69 -9.68 -0.68 -14.58
C LEU A 69 -10.58 0.27 -15.37
N TYR A 70 -10.37 0.41 -16.69
CA TYR A 70 -11.27 1.18 -17.55
C TYR A 70 -12.68 0.59 -17.57
N LYS A 71 -12.82 -0.74 -17.61
CA LYS A 71 -14.14 -1.39 -17.51
C LYS A 71 -14.80 -1.08 -16.17
N ILE A 72 -14.05 -1.12 -15.07
CA ILE A 72 -14.55 -0.78 -13.73
C ILE A 72 -15.04 0.67 -13.70
N ILE A 73 -14.25 1.63 -14.20
CA ILE A 73 -14.61 3.06 -14.23
C ILE A 73 -15.85 3.33 -15.10
N LYS A 74 -15.99 2.62 -16.24
CA LYS A 74 -17.14 2.77 -17.13
C LYS A 74 -18.42 2.09 -16.61
N THR A 75 -18.30 1.20 -15.62
CA THR A 75 -19.43 0.41 -15.09
C THR A 75 -19.92 0.91 -13.73
N ASN A 76 -19.01 1.37 -12.89
CA ASN A 76 -19.26 1.79 -11.52
C ASN A 76 -18.98 3.28 -11.34
N ASP A 77 -19.53 3.87 -10.27
CA ASP A 77 -19.16 5.22 -9.85
C ASP A 77 -17.70 5.21 -9.37
N PRO A 78 -16.77 5.82 -10.13
CA PRO A 78 -15.36 5.77 -9.80
C PRO A 78 -15.00 6.61 -8.58
N LEU A 79 -15.80 7.63 -8.23
CA LEU A 79 -15.52 8.50 -7.09
C LEU A 79 -15.76 7.77 -5.78
N ILE A 80 -16.80 6.93 -5.72
CA ILE A 80 -17.07 6.10 -4.54
C ILE A 80 -15.94 5.10 -4.32
N ILE A 81 -15.50 4.43 -5.38
CA ILE A 81 -14.37 3.49 -5.31
C ILE A 81 -13.10 4.22 -4.87
N LEU A 82 -12.82 5.38 -5.46
CA LEU A 82 -11.65 6.20 -5.10
C LEU A 82 -11.70 6.62 -3.64
N ALA A 83 -12.86 7.05 -3.13
CA ALA A 83 -13.03 7.42 -1.74
C ALA A 83 -12.74 6.26 -0.78
N ILE A 84 -13.29 5.06 -1.09
CA ILE A 84 -13.06 3.84 -0.30
C ILE A 84 -11.57 3.47 -0.29
N ILE A 85 -10.94 3.41 -1.47
CA ILE A 85 -9.52 3.06 -1.58
C ILE A 85 -8.66 4.09 -0.85
N SER A 86 -8.93 5.38 -1.03
CA SER A 86 -8.18 6.45 -0.34
C SER A 86 -8.28 6.33 1.17
N TYR A 87 -9.48 6.01 1.68
CA TYR A 87 -9.68 5.83 3.12
C TYR A 87 -8.82 4.69 3.66
N TYR A 88 -9.00 3.47 3.13
CA TYR A 88 -8.36 2.28 3.68
C TYR A 88 -6.85 2.17 3.40
N THR A 89 -6.37 2.75 2.31
CA THR A 89 -4.94 2.65 1.93
C THR A 89 -4.08 3.82 2.42
N LEU A 90 -4.67 4.97 2.80
CA LEU A 90 -3.90 6.14 3.24
C LEU A 90 -4.09 6.49 4.71
N ASN A 91 -5.12 5.95 5.36
CA ASN A 91 -5.36 6.20 6.78
C ASN A 91 -4.95 4.98 7.61
N VAL A 92 -4.59 5.25 8.86
CA VAL A 92 -4.31 4.22 9.85
C VAL A 92 -5.14 4.56 11.09
N ASP A 93 -5.78 3.55 11.66
CA ASP A 93 -6.56 3.75 12.88
C ASP A 93 -5.63 3.94 14.09
N LEU A 94 -5.96 4.91 14.93
CA LEU A 94 -5.31 5.15 16.22
C LEU A 94 -6.05 4.34 17.28
N GLY A 95 -5.40 3.28 17.78
CA GLY A 95 -5.85 2.56 18.97
C GLY A 95 -5.59 3.37 20.25
N GLU A 96 -6.04 2.84 21.40
CA GLU A 96 -5.92 3.53 22.70
C GLU A 96 -4.49 3.93 23.08
N LYS A 97 -3.47 3.23 22.55
CA LYS A 97 -2.04 3.50 22.83
C LYS A 97 -1.09 3.28 21.65
N GLU A 98 -1.57 2.76 20.52
CA GLU A 98 -0.71 2.36 19.40
C GLU A 98 -1.42 2.58 18.06
N VAL A 99 -0.62 2.85 17.03
CA VAL A 99 -1.06 2.88 15.63
C VAL A 99 -1.38 1.44 15.22
N GLN A 100 -2.62 1.17 14.81
CA GLN A 100 -3.02 -0.18 14.41
C GLN A 100 -2.42 -0.56 13.06
N SER A 101 -2.18 -1.86 12.83
CA SER A 101 -1.81 -2.36 11.51
C SER A 101 -2.94 -2.08 10.51
N ARG A 102 -2.59 -1.71 9.28
CA ARG A 102 -3.56 -1.59 8.16
C ARG A 102 -3.97 -2.96 7.59
N GLY A 103 -3.44 -4.06 8.16
CA GLY A 103 -3.69 -5.42 7.71
C GLY A 103 -3.40 -5.59 6.22
N TYR A 104 -4.40 -6.06 5.48
CA TYR A 104 -4.31 -6.26 4.03
C TYR A 104 -3.82 -5.00 3.26
N PHE A 105 -4.11 -3.79 3.76
CA PHE A 105 -3.78 -2.55 3.08
C PHE A 105 -2.35 -2.04 3.33
N GLU A 106 -1.51 -2.75 4.10
CA GLU A 106 -0.15 -2.29 4.42
C GLU A 106 0.74 -2.10 3.19
N GLY A 107 0.57 -2.94 2.16
CA GLY A 107 1.31 -2.86 0.89
C GLY A 107 0.78 -1.81 -0.10
N PHE A 108 -0.29 -1.10 0.26
CA PHE A 108 -0.91 -0.08 -0.58
C PHE A 108 -0.61 1.31 -0.05
N GLY A 109 -0.49 2.26 -0.97
CA GLY A 109 -0.20 3.64 -0.61
C GLY A 109 -0.64 4.63 -1.66
N GLN A 110 -0.14 5.86 -1.51
CA GLN A 110 -0.45 6.97 -2.40
C GLN A 110 -0.27 6.67 -3.90
N PRO A 111 0.76 5.93 -4.36
CA PRO A 111 0.91 5.64 -5.79
C PRO A 111 -0.31 4.94 -6.38
N HIS A 112 -0.96 4.04 -5.62
CA HIS A 112 -2.17 3.34 -6.07
C HIS A 112 -3.35 4.30 -6.21
N VAL A 113 -3.55 5.20 -5.25
CA VAL A 113 -4.63 6.20 -5.24
C VAL A 113 -4.46 7.20 -6.39
N GLU A 114 -3.26 7.76 -6.55
CA GLU A 114 -2.95 8.72 -7.61
C GLU A 114 -3.10 8.10 -8.99
N LEU A 115 -2.64 6.86 -9.17
CA LEU A 115 -2.78 6.14 -10.42
C LEU A 115 -4.26 5.93 -10.78
N PHE A 116 -5.08 5.53 -9.81
CA PHE A 116 -6.51 5.38 -10.05
C PHE A 116 -7.18 6.70 -10.40
N GLN A 117 -6.88 7.77 -9.66
CA GLN A 117 -7.35 9.12 -9.96
C GLN A 117 -6.95 9.56 -11.38
N ALA A 118 -5.71 9.30 -11.80
CA ALA A 118 -5.25 9.63 -13.14
C ALA A 118 -6.02 8.85 -14.22
N LEU A 119 -6.30 7.56 -14.01
CA LEU A 119 -7.10 6.75 -14.93
C LEU A 119 -8.55 7.25 -15.04
N ILE A 120 -9.15 7.68 -13.92
CA ILE A 120 -10.49 8.29 -13.90
C ILE A 120 -10.51 9.56 -14.74
N LEU A 121 -9.49 10.44 -14.58
CA LEU A 121 -9.40 11.70 -15.30
C LEU A 121 -9.17 11.54 -16.81
N LYS A 122 -8.67 10.38 -17.26
CA LYS A 122 -8.53 10.08 -18.69
C LYS A 122 -9.85 9.71 -19.37
N ILE A 123 -10.89 9.37 -18.60
CA ILE A 123 -12.21 9.00 -19.11
C ILE A 123 -13.15 10.19 -18.93
N LYS A 124 -13.91 10.56 -19.98
CA LYS A 124 -14.86 11.68 -19.88
C LYS A 124 -15.95 11.35 -18.86
N LYS A 125 -16.37 12.36 -18.09
CA LYS A 125 -17.36 12.20 -17.02
C LYS A 125 -18.68 11.54 -17.47
N ASN A 126 -19.12 11.79 -18.70
CA ASN A 126 -20.34 11.19 -19.26
C ASN A 126 -20.19 9.70 -19.64
N GLU A 127 -18.97 9.17 -19.63
CA GLU A 127 -18.67 7.76 -19.84
C GLU A 127 -18.50 7.00 -18.51
N TRP A 128 -18.61 7.68 -17.36
CA TRP A 128 -18.49 7.04 -16.06
C TRP A 128 -19.72 6.18 -15.77
N GLY A 129 -19.49 5.07 -15.08
CA GLY A 129 -20.56 4.25 -14.57
C GLY A 129 -21.29 4.89 -13.39
N SER A 130 -22.42 4.29 -13.02
CA SER A 130 -23.26 4.76 -11.90
C SER A 130 -23.51 3.69 -10.84
N LYS A 131 -23.04 2.45 -11.06
CA LYS A 131 -23.20 1.38 -10.08
C LYS A 131 -22.31 1.63 -8.87
N LEU A 132 -22.83 1.30 -7.68
CA LEU A 132 -22.02 1.36 -6.47
C LEU A 132 -20.88 0.33 -6.54
N GLY A 133 -19.67 0.75 -6.19
CA GLY A 133 -18.56 -0.17 -5.99
C GLY A 133 -18.85 -1.10 -4.82
N LEU A 134 -19.10 -2.38 -5.10
CA LEU A 134 -19.21 -3.42 -4.08
C LEU A 134 -17.81 -3.82 -3.58
N PRO A 135 -17.69 -4.45 -2.39
CA PRO A 135 -16.39 -4.86 -1.86
C PRO A 135 -15.53 -5.66 -2.85
N GLY A 136 -16.14 -6.56 -3.64
CA GLY A 136 -15.43 -7.31 -4.67
C GLY A 136 -14.86 -6.42 -5.79
N THR A 137 -15.57 -5.37 -6.20
CA THR A 137 -15.09 -4.42 -7.21
C THR A 137 -13.97 -3.53 -6.66
N THR A 138 -14.07 -3.10 -5.40
CA THR A 138 -13.00 -2.35 -4.73
C THR A 138 -11.73 -3.19 -4.63
N GLN A 139 -11.87 -4.46 -4.26
CA GLN A 139 -10.76 -5.41 -4.19
C GLN A 139 -10.12 -5.62 -5.57
N GLU A 140 -10.92 -5.91 -6.59
CA GLU A 140 -10.46 -6.06 -7.97
C GLU A 140 -9.73 -4.79 -8.47
N THR A 141 -10.22 -3.60 -8.09
CA THR A 141 -9.56 -2.33 -8.40
C THR A 141 -8.17 -2.26 -7.77
N LEU A 142 -8.06 -2.58 -6.48
CA LEU A 142 -6.79 -2.59 -5.76
C LEU A 142 -5.80 -3.59 -6.34
N ASP A 143 -6.24 -4.81 -6.64
CA ASP A 143 -5.39 -5.86 -7.21
C ASP A 143 -4.81 -5.41 -8.56
N ASN A 144 -5.64 -4.84 -9.44
CA ASN A 144 -5.18 -4.32 -10.72
C ASN A 144 -4.26 -3.10 -10.57
N LEU A 145 -4.52 -2.20 -9.62
CA LEU A 145 -3.62 -1.09 -9.33
C LEU A 145 -2.26 -1.60 -8.82
N ASN A 146 -2.26 -2.64 -7.99
CA ASN A 146 -1.04 -3.23 -7.49
C ASN A 146 -0.20 -3.84 -8.62
N ILE A 147 -0.85 -4.56 -9.55
CA ILE A 147 -0.19 -5.07 -10.77
C ILE A 147 0.43 -3.93 -11.56
N LEU A 148 -0.29 -2.82 -11.77
CA LEU A 148 0.25 -1.68 -12.51
C LEU A 148 1.48 -1.06 -11.83
N VAL A 149 1.41 -0.84 -10.51
CA VAL A 149 2.52 -0.26 -9.74
C VAL A 149 3.73 -1.20 -9.73
N SER A 150 3.54 -2.50 -9.50
CA SER A 150 4.65 -3.46 -9.44
C SER A 150 5.23 -3.79 -10.82
N SER A 151 4.42 -3.75 -11.88
CA SER A 151 4.87 -4.12 -13.23
C SER A 151 5.74 -3.06 -13.90
N PHE A 152 5.68 -1.81 -13.44
CA PHE A 152 6.36 -0.69 -14.09
C PHE A 152 7.90 -0.82 -14.06
N SER A 153 8.45 -1.38 -12.98
CA SER A 153 9.89 -1.62 -12.85
C SER A 153 10.38 -2.67 -13.86
N PHE A 154 9.58 -3.69 -14.16
CA PHE A 154 9.93 -4.76 -15.09
C PHE A 154 9.92 -4.28 -16.55
N VAL A 155 9.01 -3.39 -16.93
CA VAL A 155 8.97 -2.82 -18.30
C VAL A 155 10.23 -2.03 -18.63
N ARG A 156 10.88 -1.46 -17.61
CA ARG A 156 12.09 -0.64 -17.72
C ARG A 156 13.38 -1.45 -17.70
N MET A 157 13.30 -2.77 -17.50
CA MET A 157 14.48 -3.61 -17.58
C MET A 157 15.09 -3.54 -18.99
N ASN A 158 16.39 -3.26 -19.04
CA ASN A 158 17.12 -3.20 -20.29
C ASN A 158 17.65 -4.60 -20.63
N SER A 159 17.03 -5.24 -21.62
CA SER A 159 17.46 -6.53 -22.17
C SER A 159 18.86 -6.47 -22.81
N ASN A 160 19.34 -5.28 -23.16
CA ASN A 160 20.66 -5.08 -23.75
C ASN A 160 21.66 -4.50 -22.73
N SER A 161 21.38 -4.64 -21.43
CA SER A 161 22.25 -4.12 -20.38
C SER A 161 23.69 -4.62 -20.49
N SER A 162 23.94 -5.83 -21.00
CA SER A 162 25.31 -6.34 -21.21
C SER A 162 26.06 -5.67 -22.37
N GLU A 163 25.36 -5.00 -23.29
CA GLU A 163 25.97 -4.26 -24.41
C GLU A 163 26.31 -2.81 -24.05
N LEU A 164 25.86 -2.34 -22.88
CA LEU A 164 26.15 -1.00 -22.39
C LEU A 164 27.56 -0.93 -21.81
N THR A 165 28.19 0.22 -22.00
CA THR A 165 29.41 0.59 -21.27
C THR A 165 29.13 0.70 -19.77
N GLU A 166 30.18 0.57 -18.96
CA GLU A 166 30.04 0.67 -17.50
C GLU A 166 29.45 2.02 -17.07
N MET A 167 29.89 3.13 -17.69
CA MET A 167 29.31 4.45 -17.42
C MET A 167 27.83 4.54 -17.79
N GLU A 168 27.39 3.91 -18.88
CA GLU A 168 25.98 3.92 -19.27
C GLU A 168 25.12 3.13 -18.29
N LYS A 169 25.62 2.01 -17.75
CA LYS A 169 24.94 1.25 -16.70
C LYS A 169 24.80 2.09 -15.43
N GLU A 170 25.89 2.70 -14.95
CA GLU A 170 25.88 3.57 -13.77
C GLU A 170 24.89 4.73 -13.90
N ILE A 171 24.83 5.36 -15.08
CA ILE A 171 23.87 6.44 -15.34
C ILE A 171 22.43 5.94 -15.23
N ILE A 172 22.11 4.77 -15.80
CA ILE A 172 20.77 4.19 -15.72
C ILE A 172 20.40 3.84 -14.28
N GLU A 173 21.31 3.20 -13.54
CA GLU A 173 21.11 2.86 -12.13
C GLU A 173 20.87 4.11 -11.27
N PHE A 174 21.68 5.16 -11.48
CA PHE A 174 21.51 6.43 -10.80
C PHE A 174 20.17 7.09 -11.11
N GLN A 175 19.73 7.08 -12.37
CA GLN A 175 18.42 7.62 -12.76
C GLN A 175 17.26 6.85 -12.13
N GLU A 176 17.32 5.52 -12.09
CA GLU A 176 16.29 4.70 -11.46
C GLU A 176 16.29 4.89 -9.92
N SER A 177 17.46 5.06 -9.31
CA SER A 177 17.59 5.43 -7.90
C SER A 177 16.89 6.76 -7.60
N ILE A 178 17.13 7.81 -8.39
CA ILE A 178 16.43 9.10 -8.26
C ILE A 178 14.91 8.92 -8.43
N ARG A 179 14.46 8.15 -9.42
CA ARG A 179 13.01 7.91 -9.66
C ARG A 179 12.35 7.20 -8.47
N ASN A 180 12.98 6.16 -7.94
CA ASN A 180 12.48 5.45 -6.77
C ASN A 180 12.43 6.38 -5.55
N HIS A 181 13.48 7.17 -5.33
CA HIS A 181 13.55 8.14 -4.25
C HIS A 181 12.47 9.23 -4.36
N THR A 182 12.25 9.79 -5.55
CA THR A 182 11.19 10.79 -5.79
C THR A 182 9.78 10.22 -5.71
N THR A 183 9.59 8.93 -6.00
CA THR A 183 8.31 8.24 -5.79
C THR A 183 8.00 8.13 -4.29
N TYR A 184 9.01 7.86 -3.46
CA TYR A 184 8.88 7.81 -2.01
C TYR A 184 8.69 9.22 -1.38
N ILE A 185 9.40 10.23 -1.88
CA ILE A 185 9.40 11.60 -1.34
C ILE A 185 8.28 12.48 -1.93
N ARG A 186 7.53 12.01 -2.94
CA ARG A 186 6.44 12.77 -3.57
C ARG A 186 5.39 13.29 -2.57
N ASN A 187 5.29 12.64 -1.42
CA ASN A 187 4.40 13.02 -0.31
C ASN A 187 5.00 14.01 0.70
N CYS A 188 6.28 14.37 0.57
CA CYS A 188 6.91 15.42 1.39
C CYS A 188 6.61 16.83 0.86
N GLY A 189 5.64 16.97 -0.05
CA GLY A 189 5.14 18.25 -0.56
C GLY A 189 4.54 19.08 0.57
N TYR A 190 5.39 19.86 1.23
CA TYR A 190 5.12 20.82 2.30
C TYR A 190 4.02 20.39 3.27
N PHE A 191 4.40 19.88 4.44
CA PHE A 191 3.50 19.64 5.58
C PHE A 191 2.47 20.76 5.82
N SER A 192 2.82 22.02 5.54
CA SER A 192 1.92 23.16 5.59
C SER A 192 0.75 23.10 4.59
N GLN A 193 0.95 22.57 3.38
CA GLN A 193 -0.09 22.38 2.38
C GLN A 193 -1.06 21.26 2.79
N VAL A 194 -0.54 20.13 3.27
CA VAL A 194 -1.36 19.03 3.80
C VAL A 194 -2.20 19.52 4.98
N LYS A 195 -1.56 20.24 5.93
CA LYS A 195 -2.25 20.85 7.07
C LYS A 195 -3.35 21.82 6.62
N ARG A 196 -3.09 22.68 5.63
CA ARG A 196 -4.08 23.61 5.10
C ARG A 196 -5.29 22.89 4.53
N LEU A 197 -5.09 21.88 3.68
CA LEU A 197 -6.17 21.11 3.05
C LEU A 197 -7.05 20.39 4.08
N ILE A 198 -6.43 19.76 5.09
CA ILE A 198 -7.16 19.11 6.18
C ILE A 198 -8.01 20.15 6.92
N LEU A 199 -7.45 21.31 7.27
CA LEU A 199 -8.19 22.35 7.98
C LEU A 199 -9.34 22.93 7.16
N GLU A 200 -9.18 23.09 5.84
CA GLU A 200 -10.26 23.53 4.95
C GLU A 200 -11.40 22.50 4.90
N LEU A 201 -11.08 21.23 4.66
CA LEU A 201 -12.05 20.14 4.56
C LEU A 201 -12.87 19.97 5.84
N TYR A 202 -12.23 20.11 7.00
CA TYR A 202 -12.89 19.92 8.28
C TYR A 202 -13.38 21.21 8.95
N SER A 203 -13.14 22.38 8.35
CA SER A 203 -13.60 23.67 8.88
C SER A 203 -15.10 23.72 9.20
N PRO A 204 -16.02 23.08 8.43
CA PRO A 204 -17.44 23.09 8.77
C PRO A 204 -17.77 22.34 10.08
N PHE A 205 -16.89 21.41 10.49
CA PHE A 205 -17.09 20.58 11.68
C PHE A 205 -16.42 21.15 12.94
N GLU A 206 -15.63 22.22 12.83
CA GLU A 206 -14.86 22.81 13.93
C GLU A 206 -15.73 23.19 15.14
N ILE A 207 -16.92 23.75 14.90
CA ILE A 207 -17.86 24.14 15.97
C ILE A 207 -18.33 22.88 16.73
N THR A 208 -18.69 21.84 15.99
CA THR A 208 -19.16 20.56 16.55
C THR A 208 -18.05 19.83 17.31
N VAL A 209 -16.84 19.79 16.75
CA VAL A 209 -15.66 19.17 17.38
C VAL A 209 -15.30 19.90 18.67
N LYS A 210 -15.27 21.24 18.65
CA LYS A 210 -14.98 22.04 19.85
C LYS A 210 -16.04 21.86 20.94
N SER A 211 -17.32 21.86 20.56
CA SER A 211 -18.43 21.68 21.49
C SER A 211 -18.40 20.28 22.15
N LYS A 212 -18.09 19.24 21.37
CA LYS A 212 -18.13 17.85 21.84
C LYS A 212 -16.87 17.39 22.55
N TYR A 213 -15.69 17.83 22.09
CA TYR A 213 -14.40 17.31 22.55
C TYR A 213 -13.48 18.37 23.16
N GLY A 214 -13.88 19.65 23.17
CA GLY A 214 -13.14 20.73 23.86
C GLY A 214 -11.88 21.24 23.15
N PHE A 215 -11.55 20.73 21.95
CA PHE A 215 -10.41 21.18 21.16
C PHE A 215 -10.79 21.55 19.73
N GLN A 216 -9.91 22.27 19.04
CA GLN A 216 -10.05 22.62 17.62
C GLN A 216 -9.06 21.80 16.77
N LEU A 217 -9.40 21.46 15.53
CA LEU A 217 -8.47 20.68 14.69
C LEU A 217 -7.23 21.52 14.37
N LYS A 218 -7.38 22.84 14.26
CA LYS A 218 -6.25 23.78 14.11
C LYS A 218 -5.22 23.73 15.24
N THR A 219 -5.62 23.30 16.44
CA THR A 219 -4.74 23.19 17.62
C THR A 219 -4.03 21.84 17.73
N LEU A 220 -4.36 20.86 16.89
CA LEU A 220 -3.60 19.60 16.82
C LEU A 220 -2.21 19.86 16.25
N SER A 221 -1.20 19.56 17.06
CA SER A 221 0.20 19.52 16.63
C SER A 221 0.48 18.10 16.18
N VAL A 222 0.51 17.86 14.87
CA VAL A 222 0.97 16.57 14.34
C VAL A 222 2.49 16.60 14.40
N TYR A 223 3.07 15.87 15.35
CA TYR A 223 4.53 15.72 15.46
C TYR A 223 5.03 14.96 14.21
N SER A 224 5.97 15.58 13.49
CA SER A 224 6.73 14.89 12.45
C SER A 224 7.60 13.85 13.16
N ILE A 225 7.29 12.57 12.97
CA ILE A 225 8.21 11.49 13.35
C ILE A 225 9.29 11.50 12.26
N ASN A 226 10.44 12.11 12.59
CA ASN A 226 11.65 12.01 11.80
C ASN A 226 12.27 10.62 11.95
#